data_AF-A0A2K4ZJY4-F1
#
_entry.id   AF-A0A2K4ZJY4-F1
#
_cell.length_a   1.000
_cell.length_b   1.000
_cell.length_c   1.000
_cell.angle_alpha   90.00
_cell.angle_beta   90.00
_cell.angle_gamma   90.00
#
_symmetry.space_group_name_H-M   'P 1'
#
loop_
_entity.id
_entity.type
_entity.pdbx_description
1 polymer ?
#
loop_
_entity_poly.entity_id
_entity_poly.type
_entity_poly.pdbx_seq_one_letter_code
_entity_poly.pdbx_strand_id
1 'polypeptide(L)'
;MLSEYRYQSIDPLETGWRLAQLIRQKGYSVKDIQKLLQLSCPQPVYRWIKGQILPSVNHLYNLAGILDVPMGELLVPASETACIIAFERECSRRKRLYAYYLHWRKKAA
;
A
#
# COMPACT_ATOMS: atom_id res chain seq x y z
N MET A 1 -12.94 5.24 -31.78
CA MET A 1 -13.13 6.05 -30.57
C MET A 1 -12.60 5.23 -29.38
N LEU A 2 -11.27 5.18 -29.20
CA LEU A 2 -10.70 4.67 -27.95
C LEU A 2 -10.86 5.81 -26.95
N SER A 3 -11.96 5.80 -26.21
CA SER A 3 -12.16 6.68 -25.06
C SER A 3 -10.91 6.65 -24.19
N GLU A 4 -10.41 7.82 -23.80
CA GLU A 4 -9.20 8.13 -23.00
C GLU A 4 -8.71 7.04 -22.04
N TYR A 5 -8.15 5.93 -22.55
CA TYR A 5 -7.54 4.91 -21.70
C TYR A 5 -6.18 5.45 -21.25
N ARG A 6 -6.14 6.06 -20.07
CA ARG A 6 -4.90 6.52 -19.46
C ARG A 6 -4.13 5.30 -18.96
N TYR A 7 -2.97 5.07 -19.55
CA TYR A 7 -2.04 4.05 -19.08
C TYR A 7 -1.72 4.31 -17.60
N GLN A 8 -2.05 3.35 -16.74
CA GLN A 8 -1.78 3.43 -15.30
C GLN A 8 -0.55 2.59 -14.97
N SER A 9 0.39 3.18 -14.23
CA SER A 9 1.50 2.46 -13.63
C SER A 9 1.14 1.99 -12.22
N ILE A 10 1.79 0.90 -11.79
CA ILE A 10 1.76 0.44 -10.40
C ILE A 10 2.62 1.38 -9.56
N ASP A 11 2.16 1.71 -8.36
CA ASP A 11 2.97 2.36 -7.33
C ASP A 11 3.71 1.30 -6.50
N PRO A 12 5.05 1.16 -6.64
CA PRO A 12 5.79 0.13 -5.93
C PRO A 12 5.81 0.35 -4.42
N LEU A 13 5.78 1.60 -3.96
CA LEU A 13 5.86 1.93 -2.54
C LEU A 13 4.57 1.50 -1.85
N GLU A 14 3.43 1.98 -2.33
CA GLU A 14 2.12 1.62 -1.78
C GLU A 14 1.82 0.13 -1.94
N THR A 15 2.22 -0.47 -3.06
CA THR A 15 2.16 -1.92 -3.25
C THR A 15 2.97 -2.65 -2.17
N GLY A 16 4.17 -2.17 -1.84
CA GLY A 16 5.01 -2.74 -0.78
C GLY A 16 4.35 -2.65 0.61
N TRP A 17 3.75 -1.50 0.94
CA TRP A 17 2.97 -1.33 2.17
C TRP A 17 1.77 -2.27 2.23
N ARG A 18 1.01 -2.38 1.14
CA ARG A 18 -0.15 -3.27 1.05
C ARG A 18 0.26 -4.73 1.22
N LEU A 19 1.35 -5.16 0.58
CA LEU A 19 1.92 -6.50 0.78
C LEU A 19 2.27 -6.75 2.25
N ALA A 20 2.96 -5.82 2.91
CA ALA A 20 3.32 -5.96 4.32
C ALA A 20 2.08 -6.08 5.22
N GLN A 21 1.03 -5.30 4.94
CA GLN A 21 -0.22 -5.35 5.66
C GLN A 21 -0.91 -6.71 5.48
N LEU A 22 -1.06 -7.20 4.25
CA LEU A 22 -1.71 -8.48 3.96
C LEU A 22 -0.95 -9.67 4.58
N ILE A 23 0.38 -9.68 4.46
CA ILE A 23 1.25 -10.69 5.10
C ILE A 23 1.00 -10.73 6.61
N ARG A 24 0.97 -9.56 7.26
CA ARG A 24 0.72 -9.46 8.70
C ARG A 24 -0.71 -9.88 9.07
N GLN A 25 -1.71 -9.50 8.27
CA GLN A 25 -3.11 -9.85 8.51
C GLN A 25 -3.35 -11.36 8.44
N LYS A 26 -2.68 -12.07 7.52
CA LYS A 26 -2.71 -13.54 7.46
C LYS A 26 -1.82 -14.22 8.52
N GLY A 27 -1.11 -13.45 9.35
CA GLY A 27 -0.29 -13.96 10.44
C GLY A 27 1.07 -14.53 10.01
N TYR A 28 1.52 -14.22 8.79
CA TYR A 28 2.81 -14.68 8.28
C TYR A 28 3.94 -13.72 8.66
N SER A 29 5.12 -14.27 8.93
CA SER A 29 6.37 -13.51 8.98
C SER A 29 7.03 -13.44 7.60
N VAL A 30 7.97 -12.51 7.42
CA VAL A 30 8.80 -12.45 6.19
C VAL A 30 9.54 -13.76 5.94
N LYS A 31 9.97 -14.46 7.00
CA LYS A 31 10.64 -15.76 6.90
C LYS A 31 9.70 -16.85 6.40
N ASP A 32 8.42 -16.79 6.76
CA ASP A 32 7.41 -17.75 6.27
C ASP A 32 7.16 -17.53 4.78
N ILE A 33 6.97 -16.29 4.36
CA ILE A 33 6.82 -15.92 2.94
C ILE A 33 8.04 -16.37 2.12
N GLN A 34 9.26 -16.16 2.64
CA GLN A 34 10.48 -16.63 2.01
C GLN A 34 10.49 -18.16 1.78
N LYS A 35 10.07 -18.93 2.79
CA LYS A 35 9.99 -20.39 2.69
C LYS A 35 8.88 -20.86 1.74
N LEU A 36 7.70 -20.26 1.84
CA LEU A 36 6.54 -20.62 1.01
C LEU A 36 6.79 -20.34 -0.48
N LEU A 37 7.51 -19.25 -0.77
CA LEU A 37 7.94 -18.90 -2.13
C LEU A 37 9.25 -19.59 -2.55
N GLN A 38 9.81 -20.47 -1.72
CA GLN A 38 11.04 -21.21 -1.98
C GLN A 38 12.23 -20.31 -2.37
N LEU A 39 12.27 -19.09 -1.80
CA LEU A 39 13.36 -18.15 -2.05
C LEU A 39 14.60 -18.56 -1.27
N SER A 40 15.78 -18.37 -1.84
CA SER A 40 17.06 -18.69 -1.19
C SER A 40 17.35 -17.82 0.05
N CYS A 41 16.81 -16.60 0.11
CA CYS A 41 16.98 -15.68 1.24
C CYS A 41 15.77 -14.75 1.40
N PRO A 42 15.57 -14.12 2.57
CA PRO A 42 14.41 -13.24 2.82
C PRO A 42 14.54 -11.86 2.16
N GLN A 43 15.69 -11.55 1.59
CA GLN A 43 16.01 -10.24 1.05
C GLN A 43 15.04 -9.75 -0.04
N PRO A 44 14.58 -10.58 -1.02
CA PRO A 44 13.61 -10.14 -2.01
C PRO A 44 12.32 -9.64 -1.38
N VAL A 45 11.82 -10.33 -0.34
CA VAL A 45 10.58 -9.96 0.36
C VAL A 45 10.72 -8.59 1.02
N TYR A 46 11.84 -8.32 1.68
CA TYR A 46 12.09 -6.99 2.24
C TYR A 46 12.17 -5.90 1.17
N ARG A 47 12.73 -6.20 -0.01
CA ARG A 47 12.78 -5.23 -1.11
C ARG A 47 11.39 -4.95 -1.69
N TRP A 48 10.51 -5.95 -1.73
CA TRP A 48 9.10 -5.77 -2.13
C TRP A 48 8.36 -4.90 -1.13
N ILE A 49 8.47 -5.20 0.16
CA ILE A 49 7.84 -4.42 1.24
C ILE A 49 8.32 -2.96 1.24
N LYS A 50 9.59 -2.71 0.93
CA LYS A 50 10.15 -1.36 0.83
C LYS A 50 9.85 -0.67 -0.51
N GLY A 51 9.12 -1.32 -1.42
CA GLY A 51 8.82 -0.80 -2.75
C GLY A 51 10.04 -0.57 -3.64
N GLN A 52 11.18 -1.22 -3.36
CA GLN A 52 12.40 -1.04 -4.14
C GLN A 52 12.34 -1.76 -5.49
N ILE A 53 11.67 -2.91 -5.51
CA ILE A 53 11.38 -3.71 -6.70
C ILE A 53 10.02 -4.37 -6.52
N LEU A 54 9.34 -4.70 -7.61
CA LEU A 54 8.13 -5.51 -7.56
C LEU A 54 8.48 -7.01 -7.58
N PRO A 55 7.62 -7.89 -7.01
CA PRO A 55 7.71 -9.32 -7.24
C PRO A 55 7.57 -9.62 -8.74
N SER A 56 8.25 -10.65 -9.23
CA SER A 56 7.96 -11.16 -10.57
C SER A 56 6.52 -11.68 -10.64
N VAL A 57 5.94 -11.74 -11.84
CA VAL A 57 4.57 -12.22 -12.06
C VAL A 57 4.32 -13.58 -11.39
N ASN A 58 5.29 -14.51 -11.46
CA ASN A 58 5.18 -15.82 -10.82
C ASN A 58 5.11 -15.73 -9.29
N HIS A 59 5.97 -14.92 -8.66
CA HIS A 59 5.90 -14.72 -7.21
C HIS A 59 4.61 -14.02 -6.80
N LEU A 60 4.11 -13.11 -7.63
CA LEU A 60 2.88 -12.38 -7.38
C LEU A 60 1.64 -13.28 -7.45
N TYR A 61 1.60 -14.20 -8.41
CA TYR A 61 0.58 -15.26 -8.48
C TYR A 61 0.62 -16.19 -7.25
N ASN A 62 1.81 -16.63 -6.84
CA ASN A 62 1.94 -17.46 -5.64
C ASN A 62 1.58 -16.70 -4.35
N LEU A 63 1.97 -15.43 -4.24
CA LEU A 63 1.59 -14.57 -3.13
C LEU A 63 0.06 -14.43 -3.04
N ALA A 64 -0.62 -14.28 -4.16
CA ALA A 64 -2.08 -14.21 -4.21
C ALA A 64 -2.73 -15.47 -3.62
N GLY A 65 -2.19 -16.66 -3.96
CA GLY A 65 -2.64 -17.92 -3.37
C GLY A 65 -2.31 -18.06 -1.88
N ILE A 66 -1.09 -17.71 -1.46
CA ILE A 66 -0.67 -17.76 -0.05
C ILE A 66 -1.49 -16.81 0.82
N LEU A 67 -1.76 -15.61 0.30
CA LEU A 67 -2.50 -14.56 0.99
C LEU A 67 -4.00 -14.66 0.74
N ASP A 68 -4.47 -15.64 -0.04
CA ASP A 68 -5.88 -15.89 -0.32
C ASP A 68 -6.62 -14.60 -0.70
N VAL A 69 -6.05 -13.88 -1.67
CA VAL A 69 -6.60 -12.65 -2.27
C VAL A 69 -6.38 -12.67 -3.78
N PRO A 70 -7.21 -11.97 -4.57
CA PRO A 70 -6.96 -11.78 -5.98
C PRO A 70 -5.61 -11.11 -6.23
N MET A 71 -4.90 -11.52 -7.29
CA MET A 71 -3.59 -10.97 -7.65
C MET A 71 -3.60 -9.45 -7.81
N GLY A 72 -4.68 -8.89 -8.37
CA GLY A 72 -4.83 -7.45 -8.55
C GLY A 72 -4.93 -6.68 -7.23
N GLU A 73 -5.41 -7.31 -6.16
CA GLU A 73 -5.52 -6.68 -4.84
C GLU A 73 -4.16 -6.51 -4.16
N LEU A 74 -3.14 -7.22 -4.63
CA LEU A 74 -1.76 -7.04 -4.17
C LEU A 74 -1.14 -5.75 -4.70
N LEU A 75 -1.66 -5.21 -5.82
CA LEU A 75 -1.07 -4.11 -6.57
C LEU A 75 -1.87 -2.82 -6.35
N VAL A 76 -1.18 -1.71 -6.12
CA VAL A 76 -1.79 -0.39 -5.98
C VAL A 76 -1.50 0.44 -7.23
N PRO A 77 -2.52 0.96 -7.94
CA PRO A 77 -2.31 1.91 -9.03
C PRO A 77 -1.80 3.26 -8.51
N ALA A 78 -0.86 3.89 -9.21
CA ALA A 78 -0.33 5.20 -8.83
C ALA A 78 -1.38 6.33 -8.81
N SER A 79 -2.49 6.16 -9.54
CA SER A 79 -3.64 7.06 -9.49
C SER A 79 -4.34 7.04 -8.12
N GLU A 80 -4.35 5.90 -7.44
CA GLU A 80 -4.97 5.76 -6.11
C GLU A 80 -4.11 6.45 -5.04
N THR A 81 -2.78 6.35 -5.13
CA THR A 81 -1.85 7.04 -4.22
C THR A 81 -2.06 8.55 -4.20
N ALA A 82 -2.26 9.17 -5.37
CA ALA A 82 -2.52 10.60 -5.47
C ALA A 82 -3.81 11.00 -4.73
N CYS A 83 -4.84 10.14 -4.77
CA CYS A 83 -6.10 10.36 -4.07
C CYS A 83 -5.93 10.24 -2.55
N ILE A 84 -5.18 9.23 -2.07
CA ILE A 84 -4.86 9.05 -0.64
C ILE A 84 -4.12 10.27 -0.10
N ILE A 85 -3.06 10.73 -0.77
CA ILE A 85 -2.30 11.93 -0.35
C ILE A 85 -3.19 13.17 -0.34
N ALA A 86 -4.04 13.35 -1.36
CA ALA A 86 -4.99 14.46 -1.41
C ALA A 86 -5.97 14.41 -0.22
N PHE A 87 -6.49 13.23 0.09
CA PHE A 87 -7.41 13.02 1.21
C PHE A 87 -6.74 13.25 2.58
N GLU A 88 -5.54 12.74 2.81
CA GLU A 88 -4.78 12.94 4.04
C GLU A 88 -4.46 14.42 4.30
N ARG A 89 -4.11 15.15 3.23
CA ARG A 89 -3.90 16.61 3.30
C ARG A 89 -5.17 17.34 3.73
N GLU A 90 -6.32 16.96 3.16
CA GLU A 90 -7.61 17.58 3.50
C GLU A 90 -8.04 17.24 4.94
N CYS A 91 -7.87 15.99 5.38
CA CYS A 91 -8.11 15.59 6.77
C CYS A 91 -7.20 16.34 7.76
N SER A 92 -5.91 16.50 7.44
CA SER A 92 -4.96 17.26 8.27
C SER A 92 -5.34 18.74 8.34
N ARG A 93 -5.77 19.34 7.21
CA ARG A 93 -6.28 20.71 7.13
C ARG A 93 -7.51 20.88 8.03
N ARG A 94 -8.47 19.96 7.96
CA ARG A 94 -9.66 19.94 8.85
C ARG A 94 -9.31 19.82 10.32
N LYS A 95 -8.41 18.90 10.70
CA LYS A 95 -7.93 18.76 12.09
C LYS A 95 -7.30 20.05 12.60
N ARG A 96 -6.48 20.71 11.79
CA ARG A 96 -5.88 22.02 12.12
C ARG A 96 -6.93 23.12 12.29
N LEU A 97 -7.88 23.23 11.36
CA LEU A 97 -8.97 24.21 11.46
C LEU A 97 -9.82 24.00 12.72
N TYR A 98 -10.14 22.75 13.06
CA TYR A 98 -10.87 22.44 14.28
C TYR A 98 -10.09 22.79 15.56
N ALA A 99 -8.78 22.54 15.58
CA ALA A 99 -7.92 22.97 16.68
C ALA A 99 -7.91 24.50 16.84
N TYR A 100 -7.87 25.26 15.73
CA TYR A 100 -7.98 26.73 15.79
C TYR A 100 -9.35 27.18 16.31
N TYR A 101 -10.44 26.57 15.84
CA TYR A 101 -11.78 26.86 16.33
C TYR A 101 -11.89 26.63 17.85
N LEU A 102 -11.40 25.50 18.36
CA LEU A 102 -11.38 25.21 19.80
C LEU A 102 -10.54 26.22 20.59
N HIS A 103 -9.38 26.63 20.05
CA HIS A 103 -8.54 27.64 20.67
C HIS A 103 -9.25 29.00 20.76
N TRP A 104 -9.86 29.45 19.68
CA TRP A 104 -10.61 30.72 19.63
C TRP A 104 -11.82 30.70 20.56
N ARG A 105 -12.59 29.61 20.59
CA ARG A 105 -13.74 29.46 21.50
C ARG A 105 -13.34 29.56 22.97
N LYS A 106 -12.17 29.04 23.36
CA LYS A 106 -11.64 29.16 24.74
C LYS A 106 -11.19 30.57 25.11
N LYS A 107 -10.84 31.42 24.14
CA LYS A 107 -10.47 32.83 24.37
C LYS A 107 -11.68 33.76 24.41
N ALA A 108 -12.81 33.34 23.85
CA ALA A 108 -14.05 34.11 23.78
C ALA A 108 -15.01 33.83 24.96
N ALA A 109 -14.64 32.92 25.86
CA ALA A 109 -15.32 32.62 27.12
C ALA A 109 -14.46 33.10 28.28
#